data_AF-A0A1W1V3B7-F1
#
_entry.id   AF-A0A1W1V3B7-F1
#
_cell.length_a   1.000
_cell.length_b   1.000
_cell.length_c   1.000
_cell.angle_alpha   90.00
_cell.angle_beta   90.00
_cell.angle_gamma   90.00
#
_symmetry.space_group_name_H-M   'P 1'
#
loop_
_entity.id
_entity.type
_entity.pdbx_description
1 polymer ?
#
loop_
_entity_poly.entity_id
_entity_poly.type
_entity_poly.pdbx_seq_one_letter_code
_entity_poly.pdbx_strand_id
1 'polypeptide(L)' 'MKKYHIYLTSEERKLIIESLISEKNTLISTGKYTDCVDDVLLKILQAKKKKVKVIYT' A
#
# COMPACT_ATOMS: atom_id res chain seq x y z
N MET A 1 1.49 -14.41 16.31
CA MET A 1 1.77 -13.77 15.00
C MET A 1 2.64 -12.55 15.20
N LYS A 2 3.79 -12.45 14.52
CA LYS A 2 4.67 -11.27 14.58
C LYS A 2 4.03 -10.14 13.75
N LYS A 3 3.78 -8.99 14.38
CA LYS A 3 3.25 -7.80 13.69
C LYS A 3 4.42 -7.00 13.11
N TYR A 4 4.63 -7.10 11.81
CA TYR A 4 5.62 -6.26 11.11
C TYR A 4 5.06 -4.84 10.97
N HIS A 5 5.82 -3.85 11.45
CA HIS A 5 5.51 -2.44 11.24
C HIS A 5 6.45 -1.90 10.18
N ILE A 6 5.91 -1.62 8.99
CA ILE A 6 6.65 -0.98 7.91
C ILE A 6 6.41 0.53 8.03
N TYR A 7 7.46 1.29 8.24
CA TYR A 7 7.42 2.75 8.21
C TYR A 7 7.74 3.20 6.79
N LEU A 8 6.76 3.80 6.13
CA LEU A 8 6.91 4.35 4.79
C LEU A 8 7.02 5.87 4.89
N THR A 9 7.96 6.44 4.16
CA THR A 9 8.00 7.87 3.88
C THR A 9 6.82 8.27 2.99
N SER A 10 6.55 9.58 2.89
CA SER A 10 5.48 10.09 2.02
C SER A 10 5.68 9.69 0.56
N GLU A 11 6.93 9.62 0.10
CA GLU A 11 7.30 9.26 -1.27
C GLU A 11 7.09 7.77 -1.52
N GLU A 12 7.59 6.90 -0.65
CA GLU A 12 7.38 5.45 -0.76
C GLU A 12 5.90 5.09 -0.70
N ARG A 13 5.13 5.76 0.19
CA ARG A 13 3.68 5.56 0.25
C ARG A 13 3.00 5.95 -1.05
N LYS A 14 3.43 7.04 -1.69
CA LYS A 14 2.89 7.49 -2.98
C LYS A 14 3.20 6.47 -4.07
N LEU A 15 4.45 6.03 -4.17
CA LEU A 15 4.89 5.03 -5.15
C LEU A 15 4.12 3.71 -5.00
N ILE A 16 3.91 3.23 -3.77
CA ILE A 16 3.16 2.01 -3.50
C ILE A 16 1.69 2.16 -3.94
N ILE A 17 1.06 3.31 -3.64
CA ILE A 17 -0.32 3.57 -4.07
C ILE A 17 -0.42 3.61 -5.59
N GLU A 18 0.50 4.28 -6.27
CA GLU A 18 0.54 4.36 -7.74
C GLU A 18 0.72 2.96 -8.36
N SER A 19 1.62 2.14 -7.82
CA SER A 19 1.83 0.75 -8.24
C SER A 19 0.57 -0.09 -8.08
N LEU A 20 -0.08 -0.02 -6.91
CA LEU A 20 -1.29 -0.80 -6.63
C LEU A 20 -2.48 -0.37 -7.50
N ILE A 21 -2.61 0.93 -7.80
CA ILE A 21 -3.63 1.43 -8.73
C ILE A 21 -3.37 0.91 -10.14
N SER A 22 -2.11 0.93 -10.59
CA SER A 22 -1.75 0.38 -11.91
C SER A 22 -2.07 -1.11 -11.98
N GLU A 23 -1.73 -1.87 -10.95
CA GLU A 23 -1.99 -3.32 -10.88
C GLU A 23 -3.49 -3.62 -10.86
N LYS A 24 -4.27 -2.84 -10.09
CA LYS A 24 -5.74 -2.89 -10.13
C LYS A 24 -6.28 -2.63 -11.53
N ASN A 25 -5.80 -1.59 -12.21
CA ASN A 25 -6.25 -1.25 -13.57
C ASN A 25 -5.95 -2.38 -14.56
N THR A 26 -4.79 -3.03 -14.44
CA THR A 26 -4.46 -4.23 -15.22
C THR A 26 -5.43 -5.39 -14.92
N LEU A 27 -5.72 -5.66 -13.64
CA LEU A 27 -6.65 -6.73 -13.27
C LEU A 27 -8.07 -6.48 -13.79
N ILE A 28 -8.57 -5.24 -13.68
CA ILE A 28 -9.86 -4.81 -14.26
C ILE A 28 -9.87 -5.03 -15.76
N SER A 29 -8.80 -4.64 -16.46
CA SER A 29 -8.67 -4.85 -17.90
C SER A 29 -8.67 -6.33 -18.28
N THR A 30 -8.22 -7.21 -17.39
CA THR A 30 -8.27 -8.67 -17.60
C THR A 30 -9.56 -9.33 -17.11
N GLY A 31 -10.51 -8.55 -16.57
CA GLY A 31 -11.78 -9.07 -16.03
C GLY A 31 -11.62 -9.96 -14.79
N LYS A 32 -10.52 -9.81 -14.05
CA LYS A 32 -10.20 -10.61 -12.85
C LYS A 32 -10.67 -9.90 -11.57
N TYR A 33 -10.92 -10.70 -10.53
CA TYR A 33 -11.31 -10.20 -9.21
C TYR A 33 -10.23 -9.28 -8.63
N THR A 34 -10.64 -8.07 -8.22
CA THR A 34 -9.76 -7.06 -7.59
C THR A 34 -9.88 -7.05 -6.07
N ASP A 35 -10.72 -7.92 -5.51
CA ASP A 35 -11.10 -7.94 -4.09
C ASP A 35 -9.87 -7.91 -3.17
N CYS A 36 -8.85 -8.72 -3.48
CA CYS A 36 -7.60 -8.77 -2.72
C CYS A 36 -6.80 -7.46 -2.80
N VAL A 37 -6.80 -6.80 -3.96
CA VAL A 37 -6.08 -5.53 -4.19
C VAL A 37 -6.82 -4.38 -3.51
N ASP A 38 -8.15 -4.37 -3.57
CA ASP A 38 -9.00 -3.38 -2.91
C ASP A 38 -8.85 -3.42 -1.38
N ASP A 39 -8.78 -4.61 -0.79
CA ASP A 39 -8.51 -4.80 0.65
C ASP A 39 -7.15 -4.24 1.09
N VAL A 40 -6.12 -4.44 0.27
CA VAL A 40 -4.77 -3.91 0.54
C VAL A 40 -4.75 -2.39 0.39
N LEU A 41 -5.40 -1.86 -0.66
CA LEU A 41 -5.52 -0.43 -0.88
C LEU A 41 -6.25 0.25 0.29
N LEU A 42 -7.35 -0.35 0.76
CA LEU A 42 -8.12 0.16 1.90
C LEU A 42 -7.26 0.21 3.18
N LYS A 43 -6.48 -0.84 3.47
CA LYS A 43 -5.57 -0.86 4.63
C LYS A 43 -4.49 0.23 4.54
N ILE A 44 -3.93 0.48 3.36
CA ILE A 44 -2.91 1.52 3.14
C ILE A 44 -3.51 2.93 3.23
N LEU A 45 -4.76 3.10 2.79
CA LEU A 45 -5.49 4.37 2.92
C LEU A 45 -5.86 4.66 4.37
N GLN A 46 -6.32 3.66 5.13
CA GLN A 46 -6.68 3.79 6.54
C GLN A 46 -5.47 3.85 7.48
N ALA A 47 -4.30 3.39 7.04
CA ALA A 47 -3.08 3.44 7.84
C ALA A 47 -2.76 4.88 8.26
N LYS A 48 -2.75 5.11 9.58
CA LYS A 48 -2.41 6.43 10.14
C LYS A 48 -0.98 6.80 9.75
N LYS A 49 -0.82 7.96 9.11
CA LYS A 49 0.48 8.57 8.86
C LYS A 49 1.11 8.93 10.20
N LYS A 50 2.03 8.09 10.68
CA LYS A 50 2.83 8.38 11.88
C LYS A 50 4.16 8.94 11.41
N LYS A 51 4.48 10.17 11.81
CA LYS A 51 5.83 10.73 11.58
C LYS A 51 6.79 9.96 12.49
N VAL A 52 7.53 9.03 11.92
CA VAL A 52 8.54 8.25 12.65
C VAL A 52 9.91 8.65 12.12
N LYS A 53 10.82 9.02 13.03
CA LYS A 53 12.23 9.17 12.69
C LYS A 53 12.77 7.77 12.40
N VAL A 54 13.04 7.48 11.14
CA VAL A 54 13.74 6.26 10.75
C VAL A 54 15.21 6.49 11.08
N ILE A 55 15.71 5.85 12.14
CA ILE A 55 17.13 5.79 12.45
C ILE A 55 17.65 4.53 11.78
N TYR A 56 18.39 4.67 10.68
CA TYR A 56 19.18 3.58 10.14
C TYR A 56 20.43 3.46 11.03
N THR A 57 20.62 2.29 11.65
CA THR A 57 21.87 1.89 12.32
C THR A 57 22.77 1.24 11.28
#